data_AF-A0A9P0EIF4-F1
#
_entry.id   AF-A0A9P0EIF4-F1
#
_cell.length_a   1.000
_cell.length_b   1.000
_cell.length_c   1.000
_cell.angle_alpha   90.00
_cell.angle_beta   90.00
_cell.angle_gamma   90.00
#
_symmetry.space_group_name_H-M   'P 1'
#
loop_
_entity.id
_entity.type
_entity.pdbx_description
1 polymer ?
#
loop_
_entity_poly.entity_id
_entity_poly.type
_entity_poly.pdbx_seq_one_letter_code
_entity_poly.pdbx_strand_id
1 'polypeptide(L)'
;MAVLFFLLAIVGCVLARPSSENVKPVEVTIYYEALCPDCQDFIPDQLLPAYTDTKFDFASLISKLTLVPYGWVDVINATTHDYQCQHGQSECEGNRLHSCATKYIPDVLTTLNYIACLEKQAIMAYKLSRSSKYPIDKCQNKLPAGLYPKIINCYKSDEGWELFEKNGKKTVAFFPYGGFVPYVSFNDGHDDDLAQDAVDNFKKTLCEITGVVDEACSS
;
A
#
# COMPACT_ATOMS: atom_id res chain seq x y z
N MET A 1 -33.58 -46.54 -55.22
CA MET A 1 -32.42 -45.79 -54.68
C MET A 1 -32.88 -45.08 -53.43
N ALA A 2 -32.52 -45.58 -52.25
CA ALA A 2 -32.80 -44.93 -50.97
C ALA A 2 -31.47 -44.49 -50.37
N VAL A 3 -31.29 -43.19 -50.17
CA VAL A 3 -30.08 -42.61 -49.60
C VAL A 3 -30.31 -42.44 -48.10
N LEU A 4 -29.59 -43.23 -47.29
CA LEU A 4 -29.60 -43.16 -45.84
C LEU A 4 -28.68 -41.99 -45.40
N PHE A 5 -29.24 -40.96 -44.78
CA PHE A 5 -28.46 -39.90 -44.14
C PHE A 5 -28.08 -40.34 -42.72
N PHE A 6 -26.80 -40.62 -42.49
CA PHE A 6 -26.24 -40.78 -41.15
C PHE A 6 -25.99 -39.39 -40.54
N LEU A 7 -26.78 -39.01 -39.54
CA LEU A 7 -26.52 -37.85 -38.69
C LEU A 7 -25.49 -38.25 -37.62
N LEU A 8 -24.25 -37.78 -37.78
CA LEU A 8 -23.22 -37.82 -36.75
C LEU A 8 -23.55 -36.75 -35.70
N ALA A 9 -24.05 -37.19 -34.54
CA ALA A 9 -24.18 -36.32 -33.37
C ALA A 9 -22.78 -36.07 -32.79
N ILE A 10 -22.21 -34.90 -33.08
CA ILE A 10 -21.00 -34.42 -32.41
C ILE A 10 -21.41 -34.05 -30.98
N VAL A 11 -21.12 -34.93 -30.02
CA VAL A 11 -21.20 -34.61 -28.60
C VAL A 11 -20.04 -33.67 -28.31
N GLY A 12 -20.27 -32.37 -28.47
CA GLY A 12 -19.37 -31.34 -27.98
C GLY A 12 -19.29 -31.46 -26.47
N CYS A 13 -18.16 -31.95 -25.96
CA CYS A 13 -17.84 -31.87 -24.55
C CYS A 13 -17.61 -30.38 -24.24
N VAL A 14 -18.68 -29.68 -23.84
CA VAL A 14 -18.56 -28.36 -23.25
C VAL A 14 -17.84 -28.59 -21.93
N LEU A 15 -16.53 -28.36 -21.93
CA LEU A 15 -15.77 -28.20 -20.69
C LEU A 15 -16.47 -27.06 -19.93
N ALA A 16 -17.23 -27.42 -18.90
CA ALA A 16 -17.73 -26.46 -17.95
C ALA A 16 -16.51 -25.72 -17.43
N ARG A 17 -16.36 -24.45 -17.82
CA ARG A 17 -15.44 -23.55 -17.12
C ARG A 17 -15.83 -23.63 -15.64
N PRO A 18 -14.89 -23.84 -14.71
CA PRO A 18 -15.19 -23.67 -13.31
C PRO A 18 -15.88 -22.32 -13.18
N SER A 19 -17.10 -22.31 -12.67
CA SER A 19 -17.74 -21.07 -12.27
C SER A 19 -16.75 -20.38 -11.34
N SER A 20 -16.36 -19.14 -11.64
CA SER A 20 -15.59 -18.34 -10.71
C SER A 20 -16.26 -18.47 -9.35
N GLU A 21 -15.60 -19.10 -8.38
CA GLU A 21 -15.96 -18.82 -7.00
C GLU A 21 -16.02 -17.29 -6.89
N ASN A 22 -17.07 -16.75 -6.28
CA ASN A 22 -17.24 -15.31 -6.17
C ASN A 22 -15.98 -14.74 -5.51
N VAL A 23 -15.06 -14.20 -6.32
CA VAL A 23 -13.85 -13.56 -5.86
C VAL A 23 -14.31 -12.42 -4.96
N LYS A 24 -13.95 -12.49 -3.69
CA LYS A 24 -14.30 -11.46 -2.70
C LYS A 24 -13.08 -10.57 -2.51
N PRO A 25 -13.12 -9.32 -2.99
CA PRO A 25 -12.04 -8.37 -2.74
C PRO A 25 -11.90 -8.13 -1.22
N VAL A 26 -10.66 -7.98 -0.75
CA VAL A 26 -10.34 -7.85 0.67
C VAL A 26 -9.97 -6.41 1.04
N GLU A 27 -10.18 -6.04 2.30
CA GLU A 27 -9.59 -4.80 2.81
C GLU A 27 -8.10 -5.01 3.06
N VAL A 28 -7.27 -4.05 2.68
CA VAL A 28 -5.82 -4.06 2.89
C VAL A 28 -5.41 -2.83 3.69
N THR A 29 -4.73 -3.03 4.80
CA THR A 29 -4.13 -1.95 5.61
C THR A 29 -2.62 -2.13 5.66
N ILE A 30 -1.87 -1.08 5.30
CA ILE A 30 -0.41 -1.07 5.31
C ILE A 30 0.08 -0.16 6.43
N TYR A 31 0.75 -0.72 7.43
CA TYR A 31 1.47 0.03 8.46
C TYR A 31 2.93 0.17 8.03
N TYR A 32 3.46 1.40 7.99
CA TYR A 32 4.80 1.65 7.45
C TYR A 32 5.45 2.92 8.01
N GLU A 33 6.72 3.11 7.70
CA GLU A 33 7.53 4.28 8.05
C GLU A 33 8.20 4.86 6.81
N ALA A 34 8.27 6.19 6.72
CA ALA A 34 8.82 6.89 5.57
C ALA A 34 10.34 6.74 5.38
N LEU A 35 11.10 6.27 6.39
CA LEU A 35 12.54 6.01 6.26
C LEU A 35 12.93 4.55 6.57
N CYS A 36 11.96 3.65 6.74
CA CYS A 36 12.25 2.22 6.83
C CYS A 36 12.65 1.66 5.44
N PRO A 37 13.82 1.02 5.30
CA PRO A 37 14.28 0.47 4.03
C PRO A 37 13.30 -0.51 3.39
N ASP A 38 12.73 -1.43 4.16
CA ASP A 38 11.79 -2.42 3.62
C ASP A 38 10.46 -1.77 3.19
N CYS A 39 10.04 -0.69 3.86
CA CYS A 39 8.87 0.10 3.45
C CYS A 39 9.15 0.86 2.14
N GLN A 40 10.37 1.39 2.03
CA GLN A 40 10.89 2.11 0.87
C GLN A 40 11.02 1.24 -0.37
N ASP A 41 11.16 -0.08 -0.20
CA ASP A 41 11.15 -1.06 -1.28
C ASP A 41 9.71 -1.58 -1.54
N PHE A 42 8.96 -1.93 -0.50
CA PHE A 42 7.61 -2.52 -0.63
C PHE A 42 6.63 -1.62 -1.39
N ILE A 43 6.49 -0.34 -1.02
CA ILE A 43 5.50 0.54 -1.65
C ILE A 43 5.74 0.69 -3.17
N PRO A 44 6.95 1.08 -3.62
CA PRO A 44 7.19 1.25 -5.05
C PRO A 44 7.32 -0.05 -5.84
N ASP A 45 7.76 -1.15 -5.22
CA ASP A 45 8.17 -2.35 -5.97
C ASP A 45 7.24 -3.57 -5.76
N GLN A 46 6.33 -3.53 -4.77
CA GLN A 46 5.27 -4.54 -4.57
C GLN A 46 3.86 -3.93 -4.72
N LEU A 47 3.52 -2.93 -3.90
CA LEU A 47 2.16 -2.38 -3.82
C LEU A 47 1.75 -1.60 -5.07
N LEU A 48 2.56 -0.63 -5.51
CA LEU A 48 2.27 0.15 -6.72
C LEU A 48 2.21 -0.74 -7.99
N PRO A 49 3.10 -1.73 -8.18
CA PRO A 49 3.00 -2.68 -9.28
C PRO A 49 1.74 -3.55 -9.27
N ALA A 50 1.12 -3.82 -8.12
CA ALA A 50 -0.19 -4.48 -8.08
C ALA A 50 -1.31 -3.58 -8.65
N TYR A 51 -1.26 -2.28 -8.38
CA TYR A 51 -2.25 -1.31 -8.90
C TYR A 51 -2.05 -0.94 -10.38
N THR A 52 -0.92 -1.29 -10.96
CA THR A 52 -0.55 -0.89 -12.33
C THR A 52 -0.27 -2.08 -13.24
N ASP A 53 -0.53 -3.30 -12.77
CA ASP A 53 -0.33 -4.51 -13.54
C ASP A 53 -1.27 -4.54 -14.76
N THR A 54 -0.73 -4.93 -15.91
CA THR A 54 -1.47 -4.99 -17.18
C THR A 54 -1.86 -6.40 -17.58
N LYS A 55 -1.33 -7.42 -16.90
CA LYS A 55 -1.62 -8.84 -17.13
C LYS A 55 -2.85 -9.27 -16.33
N PHE A 56 -2.99 -8.77 -15.11
CA PHE A 56 -4.12 -9.06 -14.23
C PHE A 56 -4.50 -7.84 -13.39
N ASP A 57 -5.80 -7.60 -13.21
CA ASP A 57 -6.30 -6.49 -12.40
C ASP A 57 -6.27 -6.84 -10.90
N PHE A 58 -5.07 -6.83 -10.31
CA PHE A 58 -4.93 -7.08 -8.86
C PHE A 58 -5.61 -6.00 -8.01
N ALA A 59 -5.76 -4.77 -8.53
CA ALA A 59 -6.48 -3.71 -7.83
C ALA A 59 -7.94 -4.10 -7.58
N SER A 60 -8.56 -4.87 -8.48
CA SER A 60 -9.92 -5.40 -8.29
C SER A 60 -10.04 -6.37 -7.11
N LEU A 61 -8.94 -6.96 -6.64
CA LEU A 61 -8.91 -7.83 -5.46
C LEU A 61 -8.86 -7.06 -4.13
N ILE A 62 -8.72 -5.74 -4.19
CA ILE A 62 -8.63 -4.86 -3.01
C ILE A 62 -9.90 -4.01 -2.95
N SER A 63 -10.78 -4.30 -1.99
CA SER A 63 -12.01 -3.50 -1.79
C SER A 63 -11.72 -2.11 -1.22
N LYS A 64 -10.66 -2.00 -0.41
CA LYS A 64 -10.23 -0.78 0.26
C LYS A 64 -8.76 -0.88 0.64
N LEU A 65 -7.98 0.14 0.29
CA LEU A 65 -6.60 0.31 0.74
C LEU A 65 -6.54 1.40 1.81
N THR A 66 -5.94 1.09 2.95
CA THR A 66 -5.63 2.05 4.02
C THR A 66 -4.11 2.11 4.21
N LEU A 67 -3.54 3.31 4.11
CA LEU A 67 -2.13 3.56 4.39
C LEU A 67 -1.99 4.22 5.76
N VAL A 68 -1.13 3.68 6.62
CA VAL A 68 -0.90 4.14 8.00
C VAL A 68 0.60 4.46 8.20
N PRO A 69 1.07 5.63 7.74
CA PRO A 69 2.44 6.09 7.97
C PRO A 69 2.63 6.52 9.42
N TYR A 70 3.36 5.73 10.21
CA TYR A 70 3.71 6.06 11.59
C TYR A 70 4.87 5.20 12.12
N GLY A 71 4.69 3.88 12.14
CA GLY A 71 5.62 2.89 12.70
C GLY A 71 5.97 3.09 14.17
N TRP A 72 7.26 3.14 14.49
CA TRP A 72 7.75 3.24 15.87
C TRP A 72 8.16 4.66 16.23
N VAL A 73 7.41 5.25 17.15
CA VAL A 73 7.58 6.64 17.59
C VAL A 73 7.52 6.71 19.11
N ASP A 74 8.56 7.28 19.71
CA ASP A 74 8.56 7.71 21.10
C ASP A 74 7.88 9.08 21.22
N VAL A 75 6.80 9.14 22.00
CA VAL A 75 6.06 10.37 22.26
C VAL A 75 6.70 11.10 23.45
N ILE A 76 7.51 12.12 23.16
CA ILE A 76 8.19 12.92 24.18
C ILE A 76 7.21 13.93 24.78
N ASN A 77 6.49 14.66 23.93
CA ASN A 77 5.42 15.56 24.35
C ASN A 77 4.39 15.77 23.22
N ALA A 78 3.22 15.13 23.38
CA ALA A 78 2.14 15.23 22.41
C ALA A 78 1.56 16.66 22.28
N THR A 79 1.56 17.46 23.35
CA THR A 79 1.02 18.84 23.31
C THR A 79 1.85 19.78 22.46
N THR A 80 3.16 19.53 22.36
CA THR A 80 4.07 20.32 21.52
C THR A 80 4.47 19.61 20.23
N HIS A 81 3.81 18.49 19.91
CA HIS A 81 4.15 17.59 18.80
C HIS A 81 5.63 17.17 18.78
N ASP A 82 6.20 16.92 19.97
CA ASP A 82 7.57 16.46 20.11
C ASP A 82 7.60 14.92 20.06
N TYR A 83 8.10 14.41 18.95
CA TYR A 83 8.08 13.00 18.55
C TYR A 83 9.46 12.56 18.11
N GLN A 84 9.87 11.37 18.56
CA GLN A 84 11.12 10.75 18.12
C GLN A 84 10.80 9.46 17.37
N CYS A 85 10.92 9.50 16.04
CA CYS A 85 10.78 8.33 15.17
C CYS A 85 12.08 7.51 15.14
N GLN A 86 11.99 6.22 14.81
CA GLN A 86 13.12 5.29 14.78
C GLN A 86 14.32 5.80 13.97
N HIS A 87 14.06 6.39 12.81
CA HIS A 87 15.08 6.92 11.90
C HIS A 87 15.30 8.44 12.05
N GLY A 88 14.85 9.01 13.18
CA GLY A 88 15.02 10.42 13.56
C GLY A 88 13.96 11.35 12.98
N GLN A 89 14.11 12.66 13.23
CA GLN A 89 13.08 13.66 12.91
C GLN A 89 12.66 13.67 11.44
N SER A 90 13.59 13.38 10.52
CA SER A 90 13.31 13.34 9.09
C SER A 90 12.22 12.32 8.73
N GLU A 91 12.17 11.20 9.44
CA GLU A 91 11.09 10.21 9.29
C GLU A 91 9.76 10.74 9.80
N CYS A 92 9.74 11.41 10.96
CA CYS A 92 8.50 12.01 11.48
C CYS A 92 7.92 13.03 10.49
N GLU A 93 8.77 13.84 9.86
CA GLU A 93 8.34 14.77 8.79
C GLU A 93 7.78 14.03 7.58
N GLY A 94 8.40 12.91 7.18
CA GLY A 94 7.92 12.06 6.10
C GLY A 94 6.56 11.41 6.42
N ASN A 95 6.42 10.82 7.61
CA ASN A 95 5.19 10.22 8.09
C ASN A 95 4.05 11.26 8.16
N ARG A 96 4.35 12.48 8.62
CA ARG A 96 3.40 13.61 8.62
C ARG A 96 2.97 14.00 7.21
N LEU A 97 3.91 14.12 6.28
CA LEU A 97 3.61 14.45 4.87
C LEU A 97 2.75 13.36 4.21
N HIS A 98 3.09 12.08 4.43
CA HIS A 98 2.31 10.95 3.93
C HIS A 98 0.90 10.91 4.53
N SER A 99 0.76 11.26 5.81
CA SER A 99 -0.55 11.42 6.47
C SER A 99 -1.41 12.50 5.80
N CYS A 100 -0.83 13.65 5.45
CA CYS A 100 -1.53 14.67 4.66
C CYS A 100 -1.85 14.22 3.23
N ALA A 101 -0.94 13.51 2.57
CA ALA A 101 -1.16 13.00 1.21
C ALA A 101 -2.36 12.05 1.16
N THR A 102 -2.43 11.08 2.07
CA THR A 102 -3.54 10.12 2.16
C THR A 102 -4.88 10.77 2.50
N LYS A 103 -4.88 11.91 3.18
CA LYS A 103 -6.08 12.70 3.47
C LYS A 103 -6.60 13.46 2.26
N TYR A 104 -5.71 14.09 1.48
CA TYR A 104 -6.08 15.08 0.46
C TYR A 104 -6.06 14.54 -0.98
N ILE A 105 -5.43 13.40 -1.23
CA ILE A 105 -5.45 12.74 -2.54
C ILE A 105 -6.58 11.69 -2.51
N PRO A 106 -7.66 11.87 -3.29
CA PRO A 106 -8.79 10.94 -3.27
C PRO A 106 -8.56 9.66 -4.07
N ASP A 107 -7.65 9.71 -5.05
CA ASP A 107 -7.37 8.59 -5.95
C ASP A 107 -6.20 7.74 -5.42
N VAL A 108 -6.42 6.43 -5.33
CA VAL A 108 -5.44 5.48 -4.76
C VAL A 108 -4.17 5.45 -5.60
N LEU A 109 -4.31 5.35 -6.94
CA LEU A 109 -3.14 5.26 -7.82
C LEU A 109 -2.29 6.54 -7.78
N THR A 110 -2.92 7.71 -7.71
CA THR A 110 -2.24 9.00 -7.53
C THR A 110 -1.53 9.07 -6.18
N THR A 111 -2.17 8.58 -5.12
CA THR A 111 -1.58 8.51 -3.78
C THR A 111 -0.32 7.64 -3.78
N LEU A 112 -0.42 6.42 -4.33
CA LEU A 112 0.70 5.49 -4.43
C LEU A 112 1.83 6.04 -5.31
N ASN A 113 1.53 6.65 -6.45
CA ASN A 113 2.56 7.28 -7.30
C ASN A 113 3.30 8.41 -6.59
N TYR A 114 2.60 9.22 -5.80
CA TYR A 114 3.21 10.32 -5.06
C TYR A 114 4.09 9.80 -3.91
N ILE A 115 3.58 8.87 -3.09
CA ILE A 115 4.31 8.28 -1.96
C ILE A 115 5.51 7.47 -2.47
N ALA A 116 5.34 6.59 -3.45
CA ALA A 116 6.43 5.81 -4.06
C ALA A 116 7.55 6.70 -4.62
N CYS A 117 7.20 7.87 -5.18
CA CYS A 117 8.18 8.85 -5.61
C CYS A 117 8.94 9.46 -4.41
N LEU A 118 8.24 9.83 -3.33
CA LEU A 118 8.87 10.38 -2.12
C LEU A 118 9.81 9.38 -1.45
N GLU A 119 9.38 8.12 -1.31
CA GLU A 119 10.21 7.02 -0.78
C GLU A 119 11.53 6.90 -1.59
N LYS A 120 11.43 6.85 -2.93
CA LYS A 120 12.61 6.80 -3.81
C LYS A 120 13.52 8.03 -3.68
N GLN A 121 12.94 9.23 -3.50
CA GLN A 121 13.73 10.45 -3.26
C GLN A 121 14.40 10.42 -1.87
N ALA A 122 13.74 9.85 -0.86
CA ALA A 122 14.26 9.76 0.50
C ALA A 122 15.47 8.82 0.55
N ILE A 123 15.42 7.67 -0.14
CA ILE A 123 16.58 6.78 -0.34
C ILE A 123 17.76 7.57 -0.93
N MET A 124 17.55 8.34 -2.01
CA MET A 124 18.60 9.12 -2.66
C MET A 124 19.21 10.17 -1.72
N ALA A 125 18.37 10.87 -0.96
CA ALA A 125 18.82 11.86 0.01
C ALA A 125 19.63 11.23 1.16
N TYR A 126 19.21 10.06 1.65
CA TYR A 126 19.87 9.36 2.74
C TYR A 126 21.23 8.77 2.32
N LYS A 127 21.34 8.31 1.06
CA LYS A 127 22.61 7.86 0.46
C LYS A 127 23.65 8.99 0.37
N LEU A 128 23.20 10.24 0.24
CA LEU A 128 24.08 11.42 0.25
C LEU A 128 24.47 11.84 1.67
N SER A 129 23.51 11.83 2.60
CA SER A 129 23.76 12.07 4.02
C SER A 129 22.65 11.49 4.89
N ARG A 130 23.03 10.81 5.98
CA ARG A 130 22.08 10.31 6.98
C ARG A 130 21.36 11.43 7.73
N SER A 131 21.87 12.67 7.67
CA SER A 131 21.24 13.86 8.27
C SER A 131 20.37 14.63 7.27
N SER A 132 20.13 14.08 6.08
CA SER A 132 19.30 14.73 5.06
C SER A 132 17.87 14.90 5.54
N LYS A 133 17.30 16.07 5.26
CA LYS A 133 15.88 16.34 5.46
C LYS A 133 15.05 15.50 4.49
N TYR A 134 13.83 15.17 4.90
CA TYR A 134 12.87 14.48 4.05
C TYR A 134 12.57 15.32 2.80
N PRO A 135 12.44 14.73 1.61
CA PRO A 135 12.30 15.45 0.33
C PRO A 135 10.89 16.02 0.12
N ILE A 136 10.41 16.84 1.06
CA ILE A 136 9.04 17.37 1.11
C ILE A 136 8.63 18.19 -0.12
N ASP A 137 9.60 18.77 -0.84
CA ASP A 137 9.40 19.62 -2.02
C ASP A 137 9.45 18.85 -3.34
N LYS A 138 9.61 17.52 -3.30
CA LYS A 138 9.72 16.67 -4.48
C LYS A 138 8.38 16.05 -4.87
N CYS A 139 8.36 15.42 -6.04
CA CYS A 139 7.26 14.61 -6.54
C CYS A 139 5.94 15.34 -6.82
N GLN A 140 5.92 16.68 -6.78
CA GLN A 140 4.75 17.49 -7.16
C GLN A 140 4.24 17.20 -8.59
N ASN A 141 5.12 16.74 -9.48
CA ASN A 141 4.77 16.33 -10.85
C ASN A 141 3.97 15.03 -10.92
N LYS A 142 3.81 14.30 -9.80
CA LYS A 142 2.93 13.13 -9.69
C LYS A 142 1.50 13.50 -9.31
N LEU A 143 1.25 14.77 -9.02
CA LEU A 143 -0.04 15.24 -8.54
C LEU A 143 -0.76 16.06 -9.62
N PRO A 144 -2.09 15.90 -9.76
CA PRO A 144 -2.93 16.85 -10.45
C PRO A 144 -2.78 18.28 -9.88
N ALA A 145 -3.06 19.27 -10.73
CA ALA A 145 -3.01 20.68 -10.34
C ALA A 145 -3.90 20.95 -9.10
N GLY A 146 -3.36 21.72 -8.16
CA GLY A 146 -4.08 22.15 -6.95
C GLY A 146 -4.06 21.18 -5.77
N LEU A 147 -3.57 19.94 -5.91
CA LEU A 147 -3.43 19.04 -4.74
C LEU A 147 -2.20 19.36 -3.90
N TYR A 148 -1.04 19.63 -4.53
CA TYR A 148 0.19 19.91 -3.80
C TYR A 148 0.07 21.04 -2.77
N PRO A 149 -0.54 22.21 -3.09
CA PRO A 149 -0.77 23.26 -2.08
C PRO A 149 -1.61 22.79 -0.89
N LYS A 150 -2.63 21.95 -1.10
CA LYS A 150 -3.46 21.41 0.01
C LYS A 150 -2.64 20.52 0.94
N ILE A 151 -1.85 19.61 0.36
CA ILE A 151 -0.98 18.69 1.10
C ILE A 151 0.05 19.47 1.90
N ILE A 152 0.72 20.44 1.29
CA ILE A 152 1.74 21.24 1.99
C ILE A 152 1.14 22.16 3.05
N ASN A 153 -0.05 22.70 2.84
CA ASN A 153 -0.74 23.48 3.86
C ASN A 153 -1.08 22.62 5.09
N CYS A 154 -1.57 21.39 4.88
CA CYS A 154 -1.77 20.41 5.95
C CYS A 154 -0.45 20.05 6.64
N TYR A 155 0.60 19.78 5.87
CA TYR A 155 1.93 19.45 6.41
C TYR A 155 2.54 20.60 7.21
N LYS A 156 2.12 21.85 7.00
CA LYS A 156 2.62 23.01 7.77
C LYS A 156 1.73 23.40 8.95
N SER A 157 0.55 22.79 9.08
CA SER A 157 -0.43 23.10 10.14
C SER A 157 -0.51 21.98 11.18
N ASP A 158 -1.22 22.26 12.27
CA ASP A 158 -1.50 21.26 13.32
C ASP A 158 -2.30 20.06 12.77
N GLU A 159 -3.08 20.25 11.70
CA GLU A 159 -3.81 19.15 11.03
C GLU A 159 -2.85 18.02 10.62
N GLY A 160 -1.66 18.34 10.12
CA GLY A 160 -0.68 17.32 9.76
C GLY A 160 -0.23 16.49 10.96
N TRP A 161 -0.05 17.13 12.12
CA TRP A 161 0.30 16.42 13.35
C TRP A 161 -0.87 15.63 13.93
N GLU A 162 -2.09 16.17 13.88
CA GLU A 162 -3.30 15.45 14.27
C GLU A 162 -3.49 14.17 13.43
N LEU A 163 -3.21 14.23 12.13
CA LEU A 163 -3.26 13.06 11.25
C LEU A 163 -2.14 12.06 11.56
N PHE A 164 -0.93 12.52 11.82
CA PHE A 164 0.19 11.70 12.28
C PHE A 164 -0.17 10.97 13.59
N GLU A 165 -0.71 11.67 14.59
CA GLU A 165 -1.15 11.10 15.86
C GLU A 165 -2.32 10.12 15.70
N LYS A 166 -3.24 10.41 14.77
CA LYS A 166 -4.33 9.50 14.43
C LYS A 166 -3.80 8.18 13.87
N ASN A 167 -2.77 8.24 13.03
CA ASN A 167 -2.09 7.04 12.54
C ASN A 167 -1.37 6.32 13.69
N GLY A 168 -0.73 7.06 14.60
CA GLY A 168 -0.13 6.47 15.80
C GLY A 168 -1.09 5.71 16.69
N LYS A 169 -2.28 6.27 16.95
CA LYS A 169 -3.33 5.57 17.70
C LYS A 169 -3.76 4.27 17.02
N LYS A 170 -3.83 4.25 15.69
CA LYS A 170 -4.12 3.02 14.93
C LYS A 170 -2.99 2.00 15.04
N THR A 171 -1.74 2.42 14.90
CA THR A 171 -0.57 1.54 14.98
C THR A 171 -0.44 0.92 16.37
N VAL A 172 -0.53 1.73 17.45
CA VAL A 172 -0.43 1.24 18.83
C VAL A 172 -1.58 0.29 19.18
N ALA A 173 -2.80 0.56 18.69
CA ALA A 173 -3.93 -0.33 18.92
C ALA A 173 -3.79 -1.67 18.18
N PHE A 174 -3.12 -1.68 17.02
CA PHE A 174 -2.92 -2.86 16.20
C PHE A 174 -1.74 -3.73 16.69
N PHE A 175 -0.67 -3.12 17.22
CA PHE A 175 0.53 -3.81 17.72
C PHE A 175 0.69 -3.73 19.25
N PRO A 176 -0.16 -4.43 20.04
CA PRO A 176 -0.11 -4.34 21.50
C PRO A 176 1.18 -4.93 22.12
N TYR A 177 1.90 -5.79 21.40
CA TYR A 177 3.09 -6.51 21.88
C TYR A 177 4.32 -6.36 20.97
N GLY A 178 4.34 -5.31 20.14
CA GLY A 178 5.34 -5.13 19.09
C GLY A 178 4.91 -5.70 17.74
N GLY A 179 5.73 -5.46 16.72
CA GLY A 179 5.50 -5.87 15.34
C GLY A 179 6.68 -5.47 14.46
N PHE A 180 6.49 -5.54 13.15
CA PHE A 180 7.45 -5.06 12.16
C PHE A 180 6.76 -4.14 11.15
N VAL A 181 7.54 -3.42 10.36
CA VAL A 181 7.05 -2.62 9.24
C VAL A 181 7.96 -2.86 8.02
N PRO A 182 7.42 -2.90 6.79
CA PRO A 182 6.01 -2.74 6.46
C PRO A 182 5.19 -3.94 6.94
N TYR A 183 3.97 -3.69 7.42
CA TYR A 183 3.03 -4.73 7.81
C TYR A 183 1.79 -4.66 6.94
N VAL A 184 1.45 -5.78 6.30
CA VAL A 184 0.28 -5.90 5.44
C VAL A 184 -0.81 -6.67 6.18
N SER A 185 -1.86 -5.96 6.60
CA SER A 185 -3.04 -6.57 7.22
C SER A 185 -4.15 -6.75 6.20
N PHE A 186 -4.78 -7.93 6.22
CA PHE A 186 -5.94 -8.25 5.39
C PHE A 186 -7.19 -8.37 6.27
N ASN A 187 -8.27 -7.67 5.90
CA ASN A 187 -9.53 -7.62 6.65
C ASN A 187 -9.35 -7.34 8.16
N ASP A 188 -8.44 -6.40 8.49
CA ASP A 188 -8.05 -6.02 9.86
C ASP A 188 -7.48 -7.19 10.71
N GLY A 189 -7.08 -8.30 10.08
CA GLY A 189 -6.42 -9.42 10.72
C GLY A 189 -4.97 -9.13 11.08
N HIS A 190 -4.51 -9.71 12.19
CA HIS A 190 -3.12 -9.66 12.65
C HIS A 190 -2.54 -11.09 12.53
N ASP A 191 -1.77 -11.31 11.45
CA ASP A 191 -1.18 -12.59 11.07
C ASP A 191 0.22 -12.29 10.50
N ASP A 192 1.25 -12.56 11.31
CA ASP A 192 2.63 -12.15 11.01
C ASP A 192 3.22 -12.93 9.83
N ASP A 193 2.85 -14.21 9.69
CA ASP A 193 3.31 -15.05 8.58
C ASP A 193 2.70 -14.54 7.27
N LEU A 194 1.38 -14.28 7.25
CA LEU A 194 0.69 -13.73 6.08
C LEU A 194 1.17 -12.32 5.73
N ALA A 195 1.45 -11.49 6.74
CA ALA A 195 2.01 -10.17 6.53
C ALA A 195 3.41 -10.24 5.91
N GLN A 196 4.26 -11.17 6.35
CA GLN A 196 5.59 -11.38 5.77
C GLN A 196 5.51 -11.93 4.34
N ASP A 197 4.64 -12.91 4.08
CA ASP A 197 4.39 -13.43 2.72
C ASP A 197 3.96 -12.31 1.76
N ALA A 198 3.13 -11.38 2.24
CA ALA A 198 2.70 -10.22 1.46
C ALA A 198 3.83 -9.21 1.21
N VAL A 199 4.78 -9.05 2.13
CA VAL A 199 5.97 -8.21 1.91
C VAL A 199 6.88 -8.83 0.87
N ASP A 200 7.06 -10.16 0.92
CA ASP A 200 7.92 -10.90 0.00
C ASP A 200 7.32 -10.96 -1.43
N ASN A 201 6.01 -11.24 -1.53
CA ASN A 201 5.28 -11.21 -2.79
C ASN A 201 3.80 -10.85 -2.58
N PHE A 202 3.48 -9.56 -2.78
CA PHE A 202 2.15 -9.03 -2.51
C PHE A 202 1.08 -9.57 -3.47
N LYS A 203 1.42 -9.73 -4.76
CA LYS A 203 0.48 -10.20 -5.80
C LYS A 203 0.08 -11.65 -5.59
N LYS A 204 1.06 -12.50 -5.32
CA LYS A 204 0.84 -13.91 -5.00
C LYS A 204 -0.06 -14.05 -3.77
N THR A 205 0.27 -13.32 -2.70
CA THR A 205 -0.50 -13.35 -1.45
C THR A 205 -1.95 -12.89 -1.66
N LEU A 206 -2.17 -11.81 -2.43
CA LEU A 206 -3.52 -11.35 -2.81
C LEU A 206 -4.31 -12.45 -3.54
N CYS A 207 -3.69 -13.19 -4.44
CA CYS A 207 -4.37 -14.28 -5.13
C CYS A 207 -4.75 -15.41 -4.17
N GLU A 208 -3.83 -15.82 -3.30
CA GLU A 208 -4.05 -16.89 -2.33
C GLU A 208 -5.22 -16.60 -1.40
N ILE A 209 -5.28 -15.39 -0.84
CA ILE A 209 -6.36 -15.01 0.09
C ILE A 209 -7.72 -14.78 -0.61
N THR A 210 -7.72 -14.46 -1.90
CA THR A 210 -8.95 -14.24 -2.68
C THR A 210 -9.40 -15.48 -3.47
N GLY A 211 -8.62 -16.56 -3.43
CA GLY A 211 -8.88 -17.79 -4.18
C GLY A 211 -8.70 -17.64 -5.69
N VAL A 212 -8.00 -16.60 -6.14
CA VAL A 212 -7.75 -16.37 -7.57
C VAL A 212 -6.63 -17.28 -8.05
N VAL A 213 -6.89 -17.98 -9.16
CA VAL A 213 -5.89 -18.81 -9.85
C VAL A 213 -5.64 -18.19 -11.22
N ASP A 214 -4.52 -17.50 -11.36
CA ASP A 214 -4.06 -16.86 -12.61
C ASP A 214 -2.54 -17.02 -12.75
N GLU A 215 -2.04 -17.04 -14.00
CA GLU A 215 -0.59 -17.12 -14.27
C GLU A 215 0.16 -15.91 -13.70
N ALA A 216 -0.49 -14.74 -13.66
CA ALA A 216 0.07 -13.52 -13.08
C ALA A 216 0.30 -13.63 -11.56
N CYS A 217 -0.37 -14.54 -10.86
CA CYS A 217 -0.19 -14.77 -9.41
C CYS A 217 1.15 -15.45 -9.07
N SER A 218 1.88 -15.97 -10.07
CA SER A 218 3.15 -16.70 -9.87
C SER A 218 4.39 -15.82 -9.97
N SER A 219 4.23 -14.51 -10.26
CA SER A 219 5.32 -13.56 -10.49
C SER A 219 5.43 -12.51 -9.40
#